data_AF-A0A416DVH5-F1
#
_entry.id   AF-A0A416DVH5-F1
#
_cell.length_a   1.000
_cell.length_b   1.000
_cell.length_c   1.000
_cell.angle_alpha   90.00
_cell.angle_beta   90.00
_cell.angle_gamma   90.00
#
_symmetry.space_group_name_H-M   'P 1'
#
loop_
_entity.id
_entity.type
_entity.pdbx_description
1 polymer ?
#
loop_
_entity_poly.entity_id
_entity_poly.type
_entity_poly.pdbx_seq_one_letter_code
_entity_poly.pdbx_strand_id
1 'polypeptide(L)'
;MKKSKKILSLILIAALMITGINIKTVKTYAKDTNKKAITAYRKLLSKEKHKWREDYSSAPDVNKTKNYKFACIDLNGDGIKELVVENPEACWADGSVKIFRYVKGKVKKVLLCHGFEWYKKSKIILVDDAHTGVYWGTYYKIKNNGKTVKKVGYSGTDDKSYKKQAKHKEKIYGMTIYYTSYKINGKETSYKKYKAALKKMLKAKKYTKIKLYKNTEDNRGLYL
;
A
#
# COMPACT_ATOMS: atom_id res chain seq x y z
N MET A 1 29.92 8.62 -41.85
CA MET A 1 28.66 8.93 -41.11
C MET A 1 27.44 8.04 -41.43
N LYS A 2 27.21 7.54 -42.65
CA LYS A 2 26.02 6.69 -42.96
C LYS A 2 26.04 5.28 -42.31
N LYS A 3 27.21 4.65 -42.17
CA LYS A 3 27.34 3.30 -41.56
C LYS A 3 27.08 3.28 -40.04
N SER A 4 27.53 4.29 -39.29
CA SER A 4 27.30 4.37 -37.83
C SER A 4 25.83 4.62 -37.47
N LYS A 5 25.10 5.41 -38.26
CA LYS A 5 23.66 5.63 -38.09
C LYS A 5 22.83 4.36 -38.30
N LYS A 6 23.23 3.47 -39.23
CA LYS A 6 22.57 2.16 -39.45
C LYS A 6 22.77 1.19 -38.28
N ILE A 7 23.97 1.14 -37.70
CA ILE A 7 24.29 0.26 -36.56
C ILE A 7 23.53 0.71 -35.30
N LEU A 8 23.49 2.02 -35.01
CA LEU A 8 22.71 2.58 -33.89
C LEU A 8 21.19 2.33 -34.05
N SER A 9 20.66 2.42 -35.28
CA SER A 9 19.26 2.11 -35.57
C SER A 9 18.93 0.63 -35.32
N LEU A 10 19.82 -0.30 -35.71
CA LEU A 10 19.64 -1.74 -35.48
C LEU A 10 19.67 -2.12 -34.00
N ILE A 11 20.56 -1.51 -33.20
CA ILE A 11 20.63 -1.74 -31.75
C ILE A 11 19.36 -1.20 -31.05
N LEU A 12 18.87 -0.04 -31.47
CA LEU A 12 17.63 0.53 -30.92
C LEU A 12 16.41 -0.35 -31.24
N ILE A 13 16.32 -0.86 -32.47
CA ILE A 13 15.25 -1.79 -32.89
C ILE A 13 15.34 -3.11 -32.12
N ALA A 14 16.53 -3.68 -31.94
CA ALA A 14 16.72 -4.91 -31.16
C ALA A 14 16.34 -4.72 -29.68
N ALA A 15 16.72 -3.59 -29.06
CA ALA A 15 16.31 -3.25 -27.70
C ALA A 15 14.78 -3.07 -27.58
N LEU A 16 14.13 -2.44 -28.57
CA LEU A 16 12.68 -2.31 -28.64
C LEU A 16 11.97 -3.66 -28.82
N MET A 17 12.53 -4.59 -29.59
CA MET A 17 11.97 -5.93 -29.75
C MET A 17 12.10 -6.78 -28.47
N ILE A 18 13.26 -6.76 -27.81
CA ILE A 18 13.47 -7.47 -26.53
C ILE A 18 12.54 -6.92 -25.44
N THR A 19 12.34 -5.60 -25.39
CA THR A 19 11.37 -5.01 -24.45
C THR A 19 9.93 -5.39 -24.79
N GLY A 20 9.56 -5.43 -26.08
CA GLY A 20 8.23 -5.84 -26.54
C GLY A 20 7.86 -7.28 -26.18
N ILE A 21 8.78 -8.23 -26.33
CA ILE A 21 8.58 -9.65 -25.97
C ILE A 21 8.39 -9.78 -24.45
N ASN A 22 9.26 -9.15 -23.66
CA ASN A 22 9.17 -9.16 -22.20
C ASN A 22 7.86 -8.55 -21.68
N ILE A 23 7.37 -7.48 -22.30
CA ILE A 23 6.09 -6.86 -21.93
C ILE A 23 4.92 -7.81 -22.19
N LYS A 24 4.90 -8.52 -23.33
CA LYS A 24 3.84 -9.50 -23.64
C LYS A 24 3.84 -10.65 -22.62
N THR A 25 5.01 -11.22 -22.32
CA THR A 25 5.13 -12.32 -21.35
C THR A 25 4.71 -11.91 -19.93
N VAL A 26 5.10 -10.72 -19.47
CA VAL A 26 4.70 -10.18 -18.17
C VAL A 26 3.19 -9.95 -18.08
N LYS A 27 2.56 -9.43 -19.14
CA LYS A 27 1.10 -9.22 -19.19
C LYS A 27 0.33 -10.54 -19.13
N THR A 28 0.78 -11.58 -19.86
CA THR A 28 0.16 -12.90 -19.82
C THR A 28 0.27 -13.53 -18.43
N TYR A 29 1.47 -13.50 -17.82
CA TYR A 29 1.69 -13.99 -16.47
C TYR A 29 0.79 -13.29 -15.44
N ALA A 30 0.68 -11.96 -15.50
CA ALA A 30 -0.17 -11.19 -14.60
C ALA A 30 -1.66 -11.55 -14.78
N LYS A 31 -2.12 -11.75 -16.03
CA LYS A 31 -3.50 -12.15 -16.34
C LYS A 31 -3.85 -13.52 -15.72
N ASP A 32 -2.99 -14.53 -15.90
CA ASP A 32 -3.25 -15.87 -15.37
C ASP A 32 -3.12 -15.91 -13.85
N THR A 33 -2.17 -15.17 -13.30
CA THR A 33 -2.01 -15.03 -11.85
C THR A 33 -3.20 -14.30 -11.23
N ASN A 34 -3.77 -13.29 -11.89
CA ASN A 34 -4.98 -12.61 -11.43
C ASN A 34 -6.18 -13.54 -11.35
N LYS A 35 -6.40 -14.42 -12.34
CA LYS A 35 -7.49 -15.39 -12.28
C LYS A 35 -7.38 -16.26 -11.02
N LYS A 36 -6.17 -16.76 -10.74
CA LYS A 36 -5.89 -17.56 -9.53
C LYS A 36 -6.06 -16.75 -8.25
N ALA A 37 -5.61 -15.50 -8.25
CA ALA A 37 -5.74 -14.58 -7.12
C ALA A 37 -7.21 -14.30 -6.80
N ILE A 38 -8.02 -13.95 -7.79
CA ILE A 38 -9.46 -13.68 -7.69
C ILE A 38 -10.20 -14.89 -7.11
N THR A 39 -9.95 -16.09 -7.64
CA THR A 39 -10.55 -17.32 -7.09
C THR A 39 -10.16 -17.52 -5.62
N ALA A 40 -8.90 -17.31 -5.27
CA ALA A 40 -8.43 -17.45 -3.89
C ALA A 40 -9.02 -16.39 -2.94
N TYR A 41 -9.18 -15.15 -3.41
CA TYR A 41 -9.82 -14.06 -2.67
C TYR A 41 -11.31 -14.32 -2.46
N ARG A 42 -12.02 -14.79 -3.50
CA ARG A 42 -13.42 -15.19 -3.39
C ARG A 42 -13.61 -16.28 -2.35
N LYS A 43 -12.75 -17.31 -2.37
CA LYS A 43 -12.74 -18.40 -1.37
C LYS A 43 -12.43 -17.90 0.05
N LEU A 44 -11.61 -16.86 0.20
CA LEU A 44 -11.33 -16.27 1.51
C LEU A 44 -12.57 -15.54 2.05
N LEU A 45 -13.18 -14.70 1.21
CA LEU A 45 -14.31 -13.85 1.58
C LEU A 45 -15.64 -14.61 1.70
N SER A 46 -15.75 -15.83 1.14
CA SER A 46 -16.94 -16.67 1.29
C SER A 46 -16.98 -17.48 2.58
N LYS A 47 -15.87 -17.56 3.33
CA LYS A 47 -15.84 -18.26 4.61
C LYS A 47 -16.72 -17.55 5.61
N GLU A 48 -17.44 -18.26 6.47
CA GLU A 48 -18.17 -17.62 7.57
C GLU A 48 -17.24 -16.76 8.45
N LYS A 49 -16.05 -17.31 8.76
CA LYS A 49 -15.06 -16.66 9.62
C LYS A 49 -13.65 -16.62 9.00
N HIS A 50 -12.92 -15.55 9.28
CA HIS A 50 -11.50 -15.39 9.03
C HIS A 50 -10.84 -14.75 10.24
N LYS A 51 -9.77 -15.36 10.76
CA LYS A 51 -9.04 -14.83 11.92
C LYS A 51 -8.47 -13.44 11.59
N TRP A 52 -8.99 -12.40 12.23
CA TRP A 52 -8.57 -11.03 11.97
C TRP A 52 -7.20 -10.72 12.57
N ARG A 53 -6.93 -11.14 13.80
CA ARG A 53 -5.60 -11.01 14.41
C ARG A 53 -5.18 -12.33 15.03
N GLU A 54 -3.88 -12.62 14.98
CA GLU A 54 -3.32 -13.89 15.47
C GLU A 54 -3.39 -13.97 17.00
N ASP A 55 -3.25 -12.84 17.70
CA ASP A 55 -2.90 -12.84 19.13
C ASP A 55 -3.89 -12.06 20.03
N TYR A 56 -5.06 -11.66 19.50
CA TYR A 56 -6.00 -10.82 20.25
C TYR A 56 -7.43 -11.32 20.16
N SER A 57 -8.10 -11.38 21.32
CA SER A 57 -9.53 -11.65 21.46
C SER A 57 -10.28 -10.42 20.98
N SER A 58 -10.62 -10.44 19.70
CA SER A 58 -11.48 -9.44 19.11
C SER A 58 -12.94 -9.75 19.44
N ALA A 59 -13.77 -8.71 19.50
CA ALA A 59 -15.24 -8.83 19.57
C ALA A 59 -15.77 -9.93 18.64
N PRO A 60 -16.84 -10.66 19.01
CA PRO A 60 -17.30 -11.86 18.32
C PRO A 60 -17.56 -11.66 16.81
N ASP A 61 -17.83 -10.43 16.39
CA ASP A 61 -18.12 -10.06 15.01
C ASP A 61 -16.90 -9.73 14.14
N VAL A 62 -15.73 -9.46 14.72
CA VAL A 62 -14.50 -9.14 13.97
C VAL A 62 -14.06 -10.24 13.03
N ASN A 63 -14.30 -11.49 13.41
CA ASN A 63 -13.90 -12.62 12.57
C ASN A 63 -14.95 -12.95 11.51
N LYS A 64 -16.17 -12.38 11.56
CA LYS A 64 -17.25 -12.70 10.61
C LYS A 64 -17.01 -11.98 9.29
N THR A 65 -16.66 -12.72 8.24
CA THR A 65 -16.25 -12.10 6.98
C THR A 65 -17.38 -11.35 6.29
N LYS A 66 -18.64 -11.72 6.55
CA LYS A 66 -19.84 -11.04 6.01
C LYS A 66 -19.88 -9.54 6.35
N ASN A 67 -19.24 -9.14 7.46
CA ASN A 67 -19.19 -7.74 7.90
C ASN A 67 -18.10 -6.94 7.18
N TYR A 68 -17.21 -7.61 6.44
CA TYR A 68 -16.11 -6.95 5.76
C TYR A 68 -16.59 -6.14 4.55
N LYS A 69 -15.80 -5.13 4.20
CA LYS A 69 -15.83 -4.51 2.88
C LYS A 69 -14.55 -4.84 2.14
N PHE A 70 -14.58 -4.83 0.81
CA PHE A 70 -13.41 -5.19 0.02
C PHE A 70 -13.25 -4.37 -1.25
N ALA A 71 -12.03 -4.39 -1.78
CA ALA A 71 -11.69 -3.97 -3.13
C ALA A 71 -10.60 -4.89 -3.70
N CYS A 72 -10.63 -5.13 -5.01
CA CYS A 72 -9.60 -5.89 -5.72
C CYS A 72 -8.91 -4.98 -6.73
N ILE A 73 -7.68 -4.57 -6.44
CA ILE A 73 -7.00 -3.49 -7.16
C ILE A 73 -5.49 -3.69 -7.21
N ASP A 74 -4.87 -3.34 -8.34
CA ASP A 74 -3.41 -3.36 -8.53
C ASP A 74 -2.76 -2.12 -7.90
N LEU A 75 -2.38 -2.25 -6.63
CA LEU A 75 -1.78 -1.20 -5.80
C LEU A 75 -0.32 -0.95 -6.19
N ASN A 76 0.41 -1.99 -6.59
CA ASN A 76 1.86 -1.93 -6.82
C ASN A 76 2.27 -1.70 -8.28
N GLY A 77 1.34 -1.89 -9.23
CA GLY A 77 1.51 -1.65 -10.66
C GLY A 77 2.10 -2.82 -11.44
N ASP A 78 2.14 -4.03 -10.88
CA ASP A 78 2.67 -5.22 -11.58
C ASP A 78 1.61 -6.02 -12.32
N GLY A 79 0.38 -5.51 -12.35
CA GLY A 79 -0.75 -6.13 -13.02
C GLY A 79 -1.43 -7.23 -12.21
N ILE A 80 -0.88 -7.65 -11.06
CA ILE A 80 -1.55 -8.60 -10.15
C ILE A 80 -2.26 -7.82 -9.04
N LYS A 81 -3.58 -7.96 -8.97
CA LYS A 81 -4.42 -7.22 -8.01
C LYS A 81 -4.19 -7.71 -6.58
N GLU A 82 -4.07 -6.76 -5.66
CA GLU A 82 -4.22 -6.99 -4.23
C GLU A 82 -5.69 -7.00 -3.81
N LEU A 83 -6.00 -7.77 -2.78
CA LEU A 83 -7.27 -7.69 -2.06
C LEU A 83 -7.10 -6.74 -0.88
N VAL A 84 -7.82 -5.62 -0.89
CA VAL A 84 -7.97 -4.73 0.25
C VAL A 84 -9.24 -5.14 0.98
N VAL A 85 -9.13 -5.38 2.29
CA VAL A 85 -10.27 -5.72 3.17
C VAL A 85 -10.33 -4.70 4.29
N GLU A 86 -11.49 -4.07 4.46
CA GLU A 86 -11.82 -3.24 5.62
C GLU A 86 -12.75 -4.04 6.53
N ASN A 87 -12.46 -4.04 7.82
CA ASN A 87 -13.26 -4.63 8.88
C ASN A 87 -13.82 -3.52 9.77
N PRO A 88 -15.09 -3.13 9.58
CA PRO A 88 -15.74 -2.11 10.40
C PRO A 88 -15.85 -2.49 11.88
N GLU A 89 -15.82 -3.77 12.20
CA GLU A 89 -15.95 -4.29 13.57
C GLU A 89 -14.62 -4.27 14.34
N ALA A 90 -13.49 -4.03 13.64
CA ALA A 90 -12.18 -4.03 14.28
C ALA A 90 -12.03 -2.81 15.19
N CYS A 91 -11.65 -3.05 16.44
CA CYS A 91 -11.25 -1.97 17.34
C CYS A 91 -9.97 -1.30 16.81
N TRP A 92 -9.65 -0.11 17.33
CA TRP A 92 -8.45 0.59 16.90
C TRP A 92 -7.23 -0.32 17.02
N ALA A 93 -6.96 -0.93 18.18
CA ALA A 93 -5.78 -1.77 18.41
C ALA A 93 -5.60 -2.97 17.45
N ASP A 94 -6.66 -3.42 16.76
CA ASP A 94 -6.61 -4.54 15.82
C ASP A 94 -6.27 -4.13 14.38
N GLY A 95 -6.37 -2.83 14.07
CA GLY A 95 -6.30 -2.32 12.70
C GLY A 95 -7.54 -2.69 11.89
N SER A 96 -8.14 -1.70 11.24
CA SER A 96 -9.38 -1.89 10.47
C SER A 96 -9.15 -2.31 9.02
N VAL A 97 -7.92 -2.31 8.51
CA VAL A 97 -7.61 -2.62 7.11
C VAL A 97 -6.52 -3.69 6.99
N LYS A 98 -6.79 -4.72 6.17
CA LYS A 98 -5.80 -5.69 5.71
C LYS A 98 -5.63 -5.62 4.21
N ILE A 99 -4.37 -5.70 3.77
CA ILE A 99 -4.03 -5.87 2.36
C ILE A 99 -3.47 -7.27 2.18
N PHE A 100 -4.04 -8.02 1.25
CA PHE A 100 -3.56 -9.33 0.86
C PHE A 100 -3.04 -9.33 -0.58
N ARG A 101 -2.08 -10.20 -0.84
CA ARG A 101 -1.56 -10.47 -2.17
C ARG A 101 -1.42 -11.95 -2.42
N TYR A 102 -1.77 -12.39 -3.62
CA TYR A 102 -1.52 -13.75 -4.08
C TYR A 102 -0.06 -13.91 -4.52
N VAL A 103 0.70 -14.74 -3.81
CA VAL A 103 2.12 -14.96 -4.04
C VAL A 103 2.42 -16.45 -3.93
N LYS A 104 3.00 -17.03 -4.99
CA LYS A 104 3.41 -18.44 -5.05
C LYS A 104 2.30 -19.41 -4.60
N GLY A 105 1.11 -19.26 -5.19
CA GLY A 105 -0.01 -20.16 -4.92
C GLY A 105 -0.86 -19.82 -3.69
N LYS A 106 -0.45 -18.84 -2.86
CA LYS A 106 -1.06 -18.56 -1.56
C LYS A 106 -1.47 -17.10 -1.41
N VAL A 107 -2.58 -16.85 -0.71
CA VAL A 107 -2.96 -15.51 -0.24
C VAL A 107 -2.10 -15.17 0.97
N LYS A 108 -1.36 -14.07 0.89
CA LYS A 108 -0.47 -13.58 1.96
C LYS A 108 -0.89 -12.21 2.45
N LYS A 109 -0.90 -12.01 3.76
CA LYS A 109 -1.03 -10.68 4.39
C LYS A 109 0.21 -9.85 4.05
N VAL A 110 0.00 -8.70 3.43
CA VAL A 110 1.03 -7.72 3.07
C VAL A 110 1.14 -6.64 4.14
N LEU A 111 -0.01 -6.18 4.64
CA LEU A 111 -0.11 -5.08 5.58
C LEU A 111 -1.38 -5.22 6.42
N LEU A 112 -1.31 -4.79 7.68
CA LEU A 112 -2.42 -4.55 8.59
C LEU A 112 -2.25 -3.13 9.15
N CYS A 113 -3.28 -2.30 9.06
CA CYS A 113 -3.27 -0.89 9.49
C CYS A 113 -4.69 -0.38 9.80
N HIS A 114 -4.82 0.85 10.30
CA HIS A 114 -6.12 1.48 10.63
C HIS A 114 -6.76 2.23 9.43
N GLY A 115 -6.04 2.30 8.33
CA GLY A 115 -6.38 3.08 7.15
C GLY A 115 -5.14 3.29 6.29
N PHE A 116 -5.34 3.72 5.05
CA PHE A 116 -4.23 4.15 4.21
C PHE A 116 -4.68 5.09 3.10
N GLU A 117 -3.76 5.97 2.68
CA GLU A 117 -3.89 6.72 1.44
C GLU A 117 -3.12 6.02 0.31
N TRP A 118 -3.73 5.94 -0.88
CA TRP A 118 -3.06 5.35 -2.05
C TRP A 118 -2.72 6.37 -3.11
N TYR A 119 -1.43 6.54 -3.36
CA TYR A 119 -0.92 7.39 -4.43
C TYR A 119 -0.81 6.56 -5.73
N LYS A 120 -1.94 6.34 -6.40
CA LYS A 120 -2.10 5.44 -7.58
C LYS A 120 -1.01 5.60 -8.64
N LYS A 121 -0.62 6.83 -8.97
CA LYS A 121 0.35 7.12 -10.03
C LYS A 121 1.82 6.88 -9.61
N SER A 122 2.13 6.92 -8.32
CA SER A 122 3.47 6.58 -7.78
C SER A 122 3.54 5.16 -7.22
N LYS A 123 2.40 4.48 -7.06
CA LYS A 123 2.30 3.13 -6.48
C LYS A 123 2.83 3.08 -5.05
N ILE A 124 2.48 4.11 -4.29
CA ILE A 124 2.88 4.31 -2.89
C ILE A 124 1.63 4.30 -2.00
N ILE A 125 1.78 3.69 -0.84
CA ILE A 125 0.77 3.64 0.21
C ILE A 125 1.29 4.48 1.39
N LEU A 126 0.53 5.45 1.86
CA LEU A 126 0.78 6.10 3.14
C LEU A 126 -0.08 5.42 4.20
N VAL A 127 0.55 4.95 5.27
CA VAL A 127 -0.13 4.63 6.51
C VAL A 127 0.32 5.66 7.54
N ASP A 128 -0.61 6.48 7.98
CA ASP A 128 -0.45 7.45 9.03
C ASP A 128 -1.55 7.29 10.08
N ASP A 129 -1.22 7.70 11.30
CA ASP A 129 -2.15 7.62 12.42
C ASP A 129 -1.71 8.59 13.53
N ALA A 130 -2.61 8.77 14.48
CA ALA A 130 -2.38 9.48 15.72
C ALA A 130 -3.00 8.71 16.88
N HIS A 131 -2.23 8.51 17.95
CA HIS A 131 -2.71 7.88 19.16
C HIS A 131 -2.09 8.53 20.38
N THR A 132 -2.93 8.94 21.35
CA THR A 132 -2.51 9.49 22.65
C THR A 132 -1.40 10.56 22.54
N GLY A 133 -1.58 11.53 21.63
CA GLY A 133 -0.61 12.61 21.42
C GLY A 133 0.65 12.23 20.66
N VAL A 134 0.73 11.02 20.09
CA VAL A 134 1.81 10.57 19.20
C VAL A 134 1.30 10.50 17.78
N TYR A 135 2.07 11.03 16.84
CA TYR A 135 1.73 11.13 15.42
C TYR A 135 2.80 10.45 14.59
N TRP A 136 2.42 9.65 13.60
CA TRP A 136 3.38 9.05 12.69
C TRP A 136 2.79 8.83 11.31
N GLY A 137 3.68 8.69 10.34
CA GLY A 137 3.31 8.28 9.00
C GLY A 137 4.46 7.59 8.30
N THR A 138 4.14 6.53 7.56
CA THR A 138 5.12 5.79 6.77
C THR A 138 4.59 5.50 5.38
N TYR A 139 5.42 5.83 4.39
CA TYR A 139 5.15 5.57 2.98
C TYR A 139 5.79 4.25 2.56
N TYR A 140 4.98 3.32 2.08
CA TYR A 140 5.36 1.98 1.68
C TYR A 140 5.28 1.79 0.17
N LYS A 141 6.16 0.91 -0.33
CA LYS A 141 5.99 0.25 -1.63
C LYS A 141 5.80 -1.26 -1.41
N ILE A 142 4.76 -1.82 -2.02
CA ILE A 142 4.55 -3.27 -2.05
C ILE A 142 5.48 -3.87 -3.11
N LYS A 143 6.17 -4.96 -2.77
CA LYS A 143 7.02 -5.75 -3.67
C LYS A 143 6.24 -6.94 -4.21
N ASN A 144 6.65 -7.45 -5.37
CA ASN A 144 5.97 -8.56 -6.05
C ASN A 144 5.91 -9.85 -5.19
N ASN A 145 6.85 -10.01 -4.25
CA ASN A 145 6.89 -11.11 -3.29
C ASN A 145 5.97 -10.93 -2.07
N GLY A 146 5.18 -9.85 -2.02
CA GLY A 146 4.26 -9.54 -0.92
C GLY A 146 4.90 -8.84 0.29
N LYS A 147 6.20 -8.50 0.24
CA LYS A 147 6.85 -7.69 1.29
C LYS A 147 6.61 -6.20 1.05
N THR A 148 6.54 -5.41 2.12
CA THR A 148 6.52 -3.95 2.05
C THR A 148 7.92 -3.38 2.26
N VAL A 149 8.21 -2.24 1.62
CA VAL A 149 9.46 -1.48 1.82
C VAL A 149 9.12 -0.06 2.25
N LYS A 150 9.62 0.35 3.41
CA LYS A 150 9.52 1.73 3.93
C LYS A 150 10.40 2.65 3.08
N LYS A 151 9.79 3.69 2.50
CA LYS A 151 10.48 4.65 1.63
C LYS A 151 10.78 5.95 2.35
N VAL A 152 9.78 6.57 2.95
CA VAL A 152 9.96 7.72 3.82
C VAL A 152 8.99 7.63 4.99
N GLY A 153 9.29 8.29 6.09
CA GLY A 153 8.38 8.36 7.24
C GLY A 153 8.70 9.52 8.17
N TYR A 154 7.79 9.77 9.09
CA TYR A 154 7.90 10.80 10.11
C TYR A 154 7.29 10.30 11.43
N SER A 155 7.71 10.91 12.53
CA SER A 155 6.99 10.84 13.80
C SER A 155 7.10 12.14 14.58
N GLY A 156 6.15 12.39 15.46
CA GLY A 156 6.07 13.56 16.30
C GLY A 156 5.11 13.37 17.47
N THR A 157 4.97 14.42 18.27
CA THR A 157 4.09 14.45 19.44
C THR A 157 3.52 15.85 19.66
N ASP A 158 2.38 15.97 20.32
CA ASP A 158 1.85 17.25 20.81
C ASP A 158 2.42 17.66 22.19
N ASP A 159 3.25 16.83 22.82
CA ASP A 159 3.91 17.16 24.08
C ASP A 159 4.96 18.28 23.91
N LYS A 160 4.68 19.40 24.58
CA LYS A 160 5.52 20.60 24.60
C LYS A 160 6.94 20.35 25.13
N SER A 161 7.15 19.30 25.93
CA SER A 161 8.48 18.92 26.42
C SER A 161 9.46 18.64 25.27
N TYR A 162 8.96 18.23 24.10
CA TYR A 162 9.76 17.93 22.90
C TYR A 162 10.08 19.15 22.03
N LYS A 163 9.75 20.37 22.47
CA LYS A 163 9.96 21.62 21.69
C LYS A 163 11.40 21.83 21.23
N LYS A 164 12.39 21.36 22.01
CA LYS A 164 13.84 21.51 21.73
C LYS A 164 14.36 20.45 20.77
N GLN A 165 13.74 19.27 20.77
CA GLN A 165 14.09 18.10 19.94
C GLN A 165 13.38 18.13 18.58
N ALA A 166 12.35 18.98 18.43
CA ALA A 166 11.57 19.12 17.22
C ALA A 166 12.42 19.57 16.02
N LYS A 167 12.44 18.73 14.97
CA LYS A 167 13.01 19.05 13.65
C LYS A 167 12.08 19.95 12.82
N HIS A 168 10.79 19.93 13.14
CA HIS A 168 9.75 20.77 12.53
C HIS A 168 8.56 20.90 13.48
N LYS A 169 7.81 21.99 13.34
CA LYS A 169 6.61 22.28 14.13
C LYS A 169 5.48 22.66 13.19
N GLU A 170 4.30 22.11 13.42
CA GLU A 170 3.10 22.39 12.63
C GLU A 170 1.90 22.56 13.56
N LYS A 171 0.98 23.48 13.21
CA LYS A 171 -0.29 23.62 13.93
C LYS A 171 -1.37 22.82 13.21
N ILE A 172 -1.95 21.84 13.90
CA ILE A 172 -3.03 20.99 13.37
C ILE A 172 -4.17 21.02 14.39
N TYR A 173 -5.37 21.44 13.94
CA TYR A 173 -6.57 21.56 14.79
C TYR A 173 -6.35 22.28 16.13
N GLY A 174 -5.57 23.37 16.12
CA GLY A 174 -5.27 24.16 17.33
C GLY A 174 -4.12 23.62 18.20
N MET A 175 -3.64 22.40 17.94
CA MET A 175 -2.51 21.80 18.64
C MET A 175 -1.19 22.02 17.89
N THR A 176 -0.08 22.19 18.62
CA THR A 176 1.25 22.23 18.00
C THR A 176 1.86 20.85 18.02
N ILE A 177 2.13 20.29 16.84
CA ILE A 177 2.80 19.01 16.69
C ILE A 177 4.30 19.26 16.53
N TYR A 178 5.07 18.64 17.41
CA TYR A 178 6.53 18.63 17.44
C TYR A 178 7.05 17.38 16.73
N TYR A 179 7.41 17.50 15.46
CA TYR A 179 7.97 16.39 14.70
C TYR A 179 9.44 16.17 15.06
N THR A 180 9.75 15.02 15.63
CA THR A 180 11.08 14.68 16.18
C THR A 180 11.90 13.80 15.24
N SER A 181 11.25 13.06 14.33
CA SER A 181 11.91 12.15 13.40
C SER A 181 11.41 12.32 11.98
N TYR A 182 12.36 12.23 11.04
CA TYR A 182 12.09 12.07 9.63
C TYR A 182 13.05 11.05 9.06
N LYS A 183 12.56 10.08 8.30
CA LYS A 183 13.37 8.98 7.75
C LYS A 183 13.24 8.87 6.24
N ILE A 184 14.35 8.52 5.58
CA ILE A 184 14.39 8.11 4.17
C ILE A 184 15.07 6.73 4.12
N ASN A 185 14.36 5.73 3.59
CA ASN A 185 14.79 4.32 3.56
C ASN A 185 15.32 3.84 4.93
N GLY A 186 14.64 4.23 6.02
CA GLY A 186 14.99 3.85 7.40
C GLY A 186 16.05 4.71 8.08
N LYS A 187 16.75 5.60 7.35
CA LYS A 187 17.80 6.47 7.92
C LYS A 187 17.24 7.84 8.31
N GLU A 188 17.61 8.33 9.49
CA GLU A 188 17.26 9.65 9.98
C GLU A 188 17.73 10.78 9.05
N THR A 189 16.94 11.85 8.96
CA THR A 189 17.24 13.00 8.13
C THR A 189 16.61 14.29 8.67
N SER A 190 16.86 15.40 7.97
CA SER A 190 16.24 16.71 8.21
C SER A 190 14.87 16.82 7.53
N TYR A 191 13.99 17.69 8.04
CA TYR A 191 12.71 18.02 7.40
C TYR A 191 12.86 18.43 5.92
N LYS A 192 13.80 19.32 5.60
CA LYS A 192 14.02 19.81 4.22
C LYS A 192 14.33 18.66 3.24
N LYS A 193 15.27 17.78 3.62
CA LYS A 193 15.62 16.59 2.82
C LYS A 193 14.43 15.63 2.69
N TYR A 194 13.68 15.40 3.78
CA TYR A 194 12.47 14.58 3.78
C TYR A 194 11.41 15.13 2.80
N LYS A 195 11.06 16.42 2.87
CA LYS A 195 10.06 17.03 1.97
C LYS A 195 10.47 16.96 0.50
N ALA A 196 11.76 17.17 0.19
CA ALA A 196 12.27 17.02 -1.17
C ALA A 196 12.14 15.58 -1.68
N ALA A 197 12.51 14.59 -0.85
CA ALA A 197 12.37 13.18 -1.19
C ALA A 197 10.91 12.77 -1.37
N LEU A 198 10.01 13.22 -0.49
CA LEU A 198 8.58 12.99 -0.57
C LEU A 198 7.99 13.56 -1.87
N LYS A 199 8.30 14.83 -2.19
CA LYS A 199 7.84 15.50 -3.43
C LYS A 199 8.28 14.72 -4.67
N LYS A 200 9.55 14.28 -4.72
CA LYS A 200 10.09 13.47 -5.82
C LYS A 200 9.39 12.12 -5.93
N MET A 201 9.18 11.44 -4.80
CA MET A 201 8.55 10.12 -4.76
C MET A 201 7.08 10.15 -5.20
N LEU A 202 6.31 11.11 -4.70
CA LEU A 202 4.88 11.25 -4.99
C LEU A 202 4.61 11.94 -6.34
N LYS A 203 5.63 12.58 -6.94
CA LYS A 203 5.52 13.36 -8.17
C LYS A 203 4.45 14.48 -8.07
N ALA A 204 4.28 15.04 -6.87
CA ALA A 204 3.27 16.05 -6.53
C ALA A 204 1.80 15.64 -6.79
N LYS A 205 1.48 14.34 -6.71
CA LYS A 205 0.13 13.83 -7.00
C LYS A 205 -0.66 13.62 -5.72
N LYS A 206 -1.97 13.89 -5.78
CA LYS A 206 -2.91 13.59 -4.71
C LYS A 206 -3.15 12.08 -4.59
N TYR A 207 -3.51 11.63 -3.40
CA TYR A 207 -3.96 10.27 -3.18
C TYR A 207 -5.32 10.01 -3.85
N THR A 208 -5.66 8.74 -3.98
CA THR A 208 -6.92 8.25 -4.56
C THR A 208 -7.67 7.47 -3.49
N LYS A 209 -8.94 7.82 -3.27
CA LYS A 209 -9.84 7.03 -2.42
C LYS A 209 -10.20 5.73 -3.16
N ILE A 210 -10.14 4.61 -2.46
CA ILE A 210 -10.53 3.30 -2.99
C ILE A 210 -12.00 3.08 -2.64
N LYS A 211 -12.82 2.78 -3.65
CA LYS A 211 -14.21 2.37 -3.42
C LYS A 211 -14.23 0.93 -2.90
N LEU A 212 -14.83 0.75 -1.73
CA LEU A 212 -15.01 -0.55 -1.09
C LEU A 212 -16.45 -1.02 -1.27
N TYR A 213 -16.63 -2.34 -1.38
CA TYR A 213 -17.92 -3.00 -1.57
C TYR A 213 -18.22 -3.91 -0.38
N LYS A 214 -19.48 -3.98 0.07
CA LYS A 214 -19.90 -4.92 1.12
C LYS A 214 -19.62 -6.36 0.68
N ASN A 215 -19.20 -7.23 1.59
CA ASN A 215 -18.94 -8.65 1.30
C ASN A 215 -20.24 -9.48 1.18
N THR A 216 -20.96 -9.29 0.08
CA THR A 216 -22.08 -10.14 -0.35
C THR A 216 -21.66 -11.06 -1.49
N GLU A 217 -22.42 -12.12 -1.75
CA GLU A 217 -22.17 -13.00 -2.89
C GLU A 217 -22.18 -12.26 -4.22
N ASP A 218 -23.20 -11.43 -4.46
CA ASP A 218 -23.32 -10.62 -5.68
C ASP A 218 -22.11 -9.70 -5.87
N ASN A 219 -21.70 -8.99 -4.83
CA ASN A 219 -20.54 -8.11 -4.91
C ASN A 219 -19.26 -8.89 -5.19
N ARG A 220 -19.08 -10.09 -4.59
CA ARG A 220 -17.95 -10.97 -4.91
C ARG A 220 -17.99 -11.50 -6.36
N GLY A 221 -19.17 -11.64 -6.95
CA GLY A 221 -19.34 -12.00 -8.36
C GLY A 221 -18.97 -10.85 -9.30
N LEU A 222 -19.34 -9.62 -8.96
CA LEU A 222 -19.15 -8.44 -9.80
C LEU A 222 -17.77 -7.80 -9.69
N TYR A 223 -17.18 -7.76 -8.49
CA TYR A 223 -16.00 -6.94 -8.19
C TYR A 223 -14.72 -7.72 -7.90
N LEU A 224 -14.77 -9.06 -7.92
CA LEU A 224 -13.58 -9.94 -7.91
C LEU A 224 -13.46 -10.63 -9.25
#